data_AF-A0A924P2F8-F1
#
_entry.id   AF-A0A924P2F8-F1
#
_cell.length_a   1.000
_cell.length_b   1.000
_cell.length_c   1.000
_cell.angle_alpha   90.00
_cell.angle_beta   90.00
_cell.angle_gamma   90.00
#
_symmetry.space_group_name_H-M   'P 1'
#
loop_
_entity.id
_entity.type
_entity.pdbx_description
1 polymer ?
#
loop_
_entity_poly.entity_id
_entity_poly.type
_entity_poly.pdbx_seq_one_letter_code
_entity_poly.pdbx_strand_id
1 'polypeptide(L)'
;MKMDFKIWSKGSSEKTFTNVIVCVVFISLLASCSNTKYLPEKETLYVGSGIKYVSSDSSAKSQKAVLKEELKLIILPKPNSKILGLRIKLWLYNVAGKPTGKGLRYIIRNKFGEPPVYASMVNFEKNRTLMVNRLENRGYFKSNVKFDTTTKAQRTSAVFTVKPGLQYIIDTVNFPKDSSVLSKAIRTVTGRTTLKRGGAYDLDVIKAERTRIDARLKQSGYFFFNENYLLVTVDSTVGSNKVNMYMELKKKIPQQARLPYRINDVVIFADYSIASDTSFSKAKATFYDSFYVVDPYKKFNPRMFKRNLRFHPGDLYNRNDHNLTLSRLVSLGVYKFVKARFEESDTADGIKLNAFYYLSPNSKYSAKAQISALTKSNNSTGTDLTISLKNRNTFHSAEQLSLSGFVGLETQVSSQQNFGTKRFGGDLDLLIPRIIPHIGFGKNSDFVPKTRINLGYEYFRRTDQYTLNSFKSSFGWVWNSSITTEHQFNPIALNYVLPSAITPLFQKGLDTNITLARSIEKQFIIGSNYNFNYNSQAKPNRKRNNYYFNGNADLSGNILGLLTGADVLNGKEKK
;
A
#
# COMPACT_ATOMS: atom_id res chain seq x y z
N MET A 1 -10.37 -49.58 58.39
CA MET A 1 -9.13 -48.77 58.26
C MET A 1 -8.07 -49.63 57.58
N LYS A 2 -7.98 -49.55 56.26
CA LYS A 2 -6.92 -50.19 55.46
C LYS A 2 -6.50 -49.18 54.40
N MET A 3 -5.28 -48.67 54.55
CA MET A 3 -4.57 -47.95 53.49
C MET A 3 -3.97 -49.01 52.57
N ASP A 4 -4.36 -48.96 51.29
CA ASP A 4 -3.64 -49.65 50.23
C ASP A 4 -2.99 -48.59 49.33
N PHE A 5 -1.67 -48.68 49.26
CA PHE A 5 -0.81 -47.97 48.32
C PHE A 5 -1.14 -48.44 46.89
N LYS A 6 -1.52 -47.52 46.00
CA LYS A 6 -1.50 -47.76 44.56
C LYS A 6 -0.45 -46.89 43.88
N ILE A 7 0.57 -47.60 43.43
CA ILE A 7 1.77 -47.21 42.69
C ILE A 7 1.44 -46.19 41.58
N TRP A 8 2.00 -44.98 41.70
CA TRP A 8 2.03 -44.00 40.61
C TRP A 8 3.02 -44.49 39.57
N SER A 9 2.57 -44.60 38.32
CA SER A 9 3.34 -45.21 37.24
C SER A 9 4.59 -44.38 36.93
N LYS A 10 5.75 -45.03 37.04
CA LYS A 10 7.08 -44.51 36.67
C LYS A 10 7.23 -44.04 35.21
N GLY A 11 6.20 -44.17 34.37
CA GLY A 11 6.29 -44.02 32.91
C GLY A 11 6.08 -42.63 32.30
N SER A 12 5.54 -41.63 33.04
CA SER A 12 5.29 -40.28 32.48
C SER A 12 6.43 -39.29 32.74
N SER A 13 7.10 -39.41 33.90
CA SER A 13 8.28 -38.63 34.27
C SER A 13 9.49 -39.01 33.40
N GLU A 14 9.69 -40.30 33.12
CA GLU A 14 10.78 -40.73 32.24
C GLU A 14 10.59 -40.23 30.81
N LYS A 15 9.37 -40.21 30.26
CA LYS A 15 9.12 -39.71 28.89
C LYS A 15 9.28 -38.19 28.76
N THR A 16 8.87 -37.42 29.77
CA THR A 16 9.08 -35.96 29.79
C THR A 16 10.55 -35.62 30.01
N PHE A 17 11.25 -36.33 30.90
CA PHE A 17 12.68 -36.17 31.12
C PHE A 17 13.51 -36.63 29.90
N THR A 18 13.12 -37.73 29.25
CA THR A 18 13.75 -38.21 28.00
C THR A 18 13.49 -37.23 26.85
N ASN A 19 12.29 -36.67 26.72
CA ASN A 19 12.01 -35.64 25.70
C ASN A 19 12.78 -34.35 25.97
N VAL A 20 12.94 -33.93 27.23
CA VAL A 20 13.77 -32.77 27.59
C VAL A 20 15.24 -33.05 27.31
N ILE A 21 15.76 -34.25 27.64
CA ILE A 21 17.12 -34.66 27.32
C ILE A 21 17.31 -34.73 25.81
N VAL A 22 16.38 -35.31 25.05
CA VAL A 22 16.44 -35.36 23.58
C VAL A 22 16.41 -33.95 22.99
N CYS A 23 15.58 -33.04 23.50
CA CYS A 23 15.59 -31.64 23.08
C CYS A 23 16.91 -30.93 23.45
N VAL A 24 17.47 -31.17 24.63
CA VAL A 24 18.75 -30.59 25.08
C VAL A 24 19.92 -31.15 24.26
N VAL A 25 19.91 -32.44 23.94
CA VAL A 25 20.88 -33.12 23.06
C VAL A 25 20.73 -32.62 21.62
N PHE A 26 19.51 -32.41 21.14
CA PHE A 26 19.27 -31.86 19.81
C PHE A 26 19.70 -30.39 19.71
N ILE A 27 19.46 -29.59 20.75
CA ILE A 27 19.92 -28.20 20.86
C ILE A 27 21.46 -28.13 20.96
N SER A 28 22.09 -29.05 21.70
CA SER A 28 23.55 -29.10 21.83
C SER A 28 24.24 -29.60 20.54
N LEU A 29 23.62 -30.54 19.81
CA LEU A 29 24.06 -30.95 18.47
C LEU A 29 23.93 -29.80 17.44
N LEU A 30 22.87 -28.99 17.53
CA LEU A 30 22.71 -27.79 16.70
C LEU A 30 23.73 -26.69 17.05
N ALA A 31 24.18 -26.61 18.32
CA ALA A 31 25.21 -25.67 18.77
C ALA A 31 26.64 -26.05 18.34
N SER A 32 26.91 -27.34 18.11
CA SER A 32 28.21 -27.89 17.66
C SER A 32 28.47 -27.69 16.14
N CYS A 33 27.47 -27.25 15.39
CA CYS A 33 27.54 -27.12 13.94
C CYS A 33 28.45 -25.94 13.50
N SER A 34 29.73 -26.25 13.25
CA SER A 34 30.70 -25.28 12.74
C SER A 34 30.52 -25.01 11.24
N ASN A 35 29.86 -23.89 10.92
CA ASN A 35 29.71 -23.40 9.54
C ASN A 35 31.04 -23.09 8.82
N THR A 36 32.16 -23.03 9.54
CA THR A 36 33.48 -22.73 8.96
C THR A 36 34.15 -23.96 8.35
N LYS A 37 33.69 -25.20 8.66
CA LYS A 37 34.24 -26.44 8.09
C LYS A 37 34.08 -26.56 6.57
N TYR A 38 33.09 -25.87 6.00
CA TYR A 38 32.75 -25.90 4.58
C TYR A 38 33.38 -24.75 3.77
N LEU A 39 34.25 -23.95 4.39
CA LEU A 39 34.93 -22.84 3.72
C LEU A 39 36.11 -23.36 2.89
N PRO A 40 36.40 -22.77 1.72
CA PRO A 40 37.63 -23.03 0.97
C PRO A 40 38.89 -22.76 1.80
N GLU A 41 40.00 -23.40 1.44
CA GLU A 41 41.30 -23.14 2.06
C GLU A 41 41.66 -21.65 1.93
N LYS A 42 42.15 -21.06 3.02
CA LYS A 42 42.52 -19.63 3.17
C LYS A 42 41.36 -18.63 3.18
N GLU A 43 40.10 -19.08 3.06
CA GLU A 43 38.93 -18.21 3.21
C GLU A 43 38.41 -18.16 4.65
N THR A 44 37.78 -17.03 4.99
CA THR A 44 37.17 -16.83 6.32
C THR A 44 35.75 -16.30 6.18
N LEU A 45 34.86 -16.74 7.08
CA LEU A 45 33.47 -16.29 7.07
C LEU A 45 33.37 -14.89 7.67
N TYR A 46 32.81 -13.95 6.92
CA TYR A 46 32.51 -12.63 7.43
C TYR A 46 31.31 -12.69 8.38
N VAL A 47 31.53 -12.37 9.66
CA VAL A 47 30.50 -12.47 10.69
C VAL A 47 29.79 -11.16 11.02
N GLY A 48 30.20 -10.06 10.37
CA GLY A 48 29.63 -8.73 10.53
C GLY A 48 30.65 -7.71 11.01
N SER A 49 30.21 -6.45 11.10
CA SER A 49 31.03 -5.35 11.54
C SER A 49 30.41 -4.61 12.72
N GLY A 50 31.23 -4.31 13.72
CA GLY A 50 30.88 -3.44 14.84
C GLY A 50 31.20 -1.98 14.53
N ILE A 51 30.49 -1.06 15.18
CA ILE A 51 30.78 0.38 15.14
C ILE A 51 31.09 0.85 16.56
N LYS A 52 32.34 1.25 16.77
CA LYS A 52 32.79 1.98 17.95
C LYS A 52 32.71 3.47 17.65
N TYR A 53 31.82 4.16 18.35
CA TYR A 53 31.58 5.58 18.13
C TYR A 53 32.27 6.40 19.21
N VAL A 54 33.18 7.29 18.81
CA VAL A 54 33.97 8.13 19.70
C VAL A 54 33.79 9.57 19.24
N SER A 55 33.11 10.40 20.04
CA SER A 55 32.96 11.83 19.74
C SER A 55 33.26 12.67 20.97
N SER A 56 33.96 13.79 20.77
CA SER A 56 34.12 14.87 21.74
C SER A 56 32.98 15.89 21.65
N ASP A 57 32.32 16.01 20.50
CA ASP A 57 31.25 16.97 20.22
C ASP A 57 29.90 16.60 20.86
N SER A 58 29.22 17.60 21.41
CA SER A 58 27.92 17.45 22.11
C SER A 58 26.78 17.15 21.15
N SER A 59 26.74 17.77 19.95
CA SER A 59 25.72 17.49 18.94
C SER A 59 25.85 16.05 18.42
N ALA A 60 27.06 15.64 18.05
CA ALA A 60 27.30 14.26 17.60
C ALA A 60 26.98 13.23 18.70
N LYS A 61 27.28 13.53 19.98
CA LYS A 61 26.89 12.67 21.12
C LYS A 61 25.37 12.47 21.19
N SER A 62 24.59 13.54 20.99
CA SER A 62 23.12 13.46 21.01
C SER A 62 22.56 12.58 19.87
N GLN A 63 23.20 12.63 18.68
CA GLN A 63 22.78 11.87 17.50
C GLN A 63 23.42 10.47 17.38
N LYS A 64 24.22 10.05 18.37
CA LYS A 64 24.99 8.80 18.34
C LYS A 64 24.16 7.58 17.95
N ALA A 65 22.96 7.42 18.51
CA ALA A 65 22.11 6.26 18.23
C ALA A 65 21.66 6.23 16.76
N VAL A 66 21.23 7.37 16.23
CA VAL A 66 20.76 7.52 14.85
C VAL A 66 21.91 7.28 13.87
N LEU A 67 23.04 7.98 14.05
CA LEU A 67 24.20 7.84 13.18
C LEU A 67 24.77 6.41 13.20
N LYS A 68 24.79 5.76 14.37
CA LYS A 68 25.27 4.37 14.46
C LYS A 68 24.39 3.41 13.67
N GLU A 69 23.08 3.57 13.69
CA GLU A 69 22.18 2.73 12.89
C GLU A 69 22.30 3.03 11.39
N GLU A 70 22.38 4.30 10.99
CA GLU A 70 22.61 4.68 9.59
C GLU A 70 23.93 4.11 9.05
N LEU A 71 25.02 4.24 9.81
CA LEU A 71 26.33 3.73 9.41
C LEU A 71 26.37 2.19 9.36
N LYS A 72 25.60 1.49 10.19
CA LYS A 72 25.48 0.02 10.09
C LYS A 72 24.78 -0.41 8.80
N LEU A 73 23.77 0.35 8.37
CA LEU A 73 22.96 0.01 7.19
C LEU A 73 23.73 0.13 5.88
N ILE A 74 24.79 0.95 5.82
CA ILE A 74 25.61 1.15 4.62
C ILE A 74 26.75 0.13 4.47
N ILE A 75 27.04 -0.68 5.49
CA ILE A 75 28.10 -1.70 5.41
C ILE A 75 27.65 -2.83 4.49
N LEU A 76 28.42 -3.04 3.41
CA LEU A 76 28.16 -4.10 2.43
C LEU A 76 29.42 -4.94 2.16
N PRO A 77 29.26 -6.25 1.88
CA PRO A 77 28.03 -7.04 1.95
C PRO A 77 27.53 -7.26 3.39
N LYS A 78 26.23 -7.55 3.55
CA LYS A 78 25.66 -7.93 4.86
C LYS A 78 26.09 -9.36 5.22
N PRO A 79 26.42 -9.66 6.50
CA PRO A 79 26.75 -11.03 6.90
C PRO A 79 25.51 -11.94 6.76
N ASN A 80 25.76 -13.25 6.65
CA ASN A 80 24.68 -14.25 6.63
C ASN A 80 23.72 -14.08 7.81
N SER A 81 22.42 -14.20 7.53
CA SER A 81 21.36 -13.97 8.50
C SER A 81 21.41 -14.95 9.67
N LYS A 82 20.97 -14.49 10.84
CA LYS A 82 20.88 -15.30 12.07
C LYS A 82 19.42 -15.46 12.49
N ILE A 83 19.03 -16.68 12.83
CA ILE A 83 17.76 -17.02 13.46
C ILE A 83 18.11 -17.61 14.83
N LEU A 84 17.63 -17.00 15.92
CA LEU A 84 17.97 -17.40 17.29
C LEU A 84 19.50 -17.50 17.55
N GLY A 85 20.28 -16.60 16.93
CA GLY A 85 21.74 -16.60 17.03
C GLY A 85 22.48 -17.56 16.09
N LEU A 86 21.78 -18.50 15.47
CA LEU A 86 22.32 -19.52 14.56
C LEU A 86 22.17 -19.12 13.08
N ARG A 87 23.16 -19.47 12.26
CA ARG A 87 23.13 -19.21 10.79
C ARG A 87 22.51 -20.38 10.04
N ILE A 88 21.26 -20.69 10.34
CA ILE A 88 20.54 -21.87 9.83
C ILE A 88 20.53 -21.90 8.30
N LYS A 89 20.31 -20.76 7.64
CA LYS A 89 20.29 -20.70 6.17
C LYS A 89 21.66 -20.96 5.53
N LEU A 90 22.74 -20.50 6.16
CA LEU A 90 24.09 -20.82 5.71
C LEU A 90 24.37 -22.32 5.85
N TRP A 91 23.94 -22.91 6.95
CA TRP A 91 24.04 -24.35 7.16
C TRP A 91 23.27 -25.14 6.11
N LEU A 92 22.01 -24.76 5.82
CA LEU A 92 21.20 -25.39 4.77
C LEU A 92 21.88 -25.30 3.40
N TYR A 93 22.52 -24.17 3.08
CA TYR A 93 23.29 -24.00 1.85
C TYR A 93 24.48 -24.97 1.78
N ASN A 94 25.24 -25.07 2.87
CA ASN A 94 26.44 -25.89 2.95
C ASN A 94 26.13 -27.40 2.90
N VAL A 95 25.09 -27.84 3.62
CA VAL A 95 24.68 -29.26 3.67
C VAL A 95 24.05 -29.73 2.36
N ALA A 96 23.31 -28.85 1.67
CA ALA A 96 22.66 -29.22 0.41
C ALA A 96 23.63 -29.55 -0.73
N GLY A 97 24.89 -29.10 -0.66
CA GLY A 97 25.93 -29.41 -1.65
C GLY A 97 25.62 -28.90 -3.06
N LYS A 98 26.39 -29.31 -4.08
CA LYS A 98 26.11 -28.99 -5.50
C LYS A 98 24.91 -29.80 -6.01
N PRO A 99 23.76 -29.16 -6.34
CA PRO A 99 22.61 -29.90 -6.83
C PRO A 99 22.84 -30.39 -8.27
N THR A 100 22.49 -31.64 -8.53
CA THR A 100 22.58 -32.28 -9.87
C THR A 100 21.34 -32.02 -10.74
N GLY A 101 20.31 -31.33 -10.21
CA GLY A 101 19.06 -30.97 -10.91
C GLY A 101 18.13 -30.11 -10.04
N LYS A 102 16.90 -29.81 -10.51
CA LYS A 102 15.90 -28.94 -9.82
C LYS A 102 15.10 -29.62 -8.68
N GLY A 103 15.66 -30.63 -8.01
CA GLY A 103 15.00 -31.39 -6.94
C GLY A 103 15.04 -30.74 -5.54
N LEU A 104 14.73 -31.51 -4.49
CA LEU A 104 14.69 -31.03 -3.10
C LEU A 104 15.99 -30.34 -2.65
N ARG A 105 17.16 -30.86 -3.02
CA ARG A 105 18.47 -30.23 -2.73
C ARG A 105 18.62 -28.84 -3.37
N TYR A 106 18.09 -28.64 -4.58
CA TYR A 106 18.08 -27.33 -5.22
C TYR A 106 17.19 -26.34 -4.47
N ILE A 107 16.02 -26.79 -4.01
CA ILE A 107 15.10 -25.98 -3.20
C ILE A 107 15.76 -25.59 -1.87
N ILE A 108 16.34 -26.55 -1.15
CA ILE A 108 17.01 -26.31 0.14
C ILE A 108 18.18 -25.32 -0.05
N ARG A 109 19.04 -25.51 -1.06
CA ARG A 109 20.18 -24.63 -1.30
C ARG A 109 19.79 -23.22 -1.76
N ASN A 110 18.89 -23.11 -2.73
CA ASN A 110 18.67 -21.86 -3.46
C ASN A 110 17.42 -21.09 -3.02
N LYS A 111 16.40 -21.75 -2.45
CA LYS A 111 15.23 -21.06 -1.89
C LYS A 111 15.34 -20.81 -0.39
N PHE A 112 15.90 -21.76 0.36
CA PHE A 112 15.97 -21.67 1.83
C PHE A 112 17.37 -21.38 2.37
N GLY A 113 18.42 -21.62 1.58
CA GLY A 113 19.82 -21.41 1.96
C GLY A 113 20.36 -20.02 1.59
N GLU A 114 21.46 -19.62 2.24
CA GLU A 114 22.23 -18.42 1.91
C GLU A 114 23.71 -18.79 1.69
N PRO A 115 24.35 -18.40 0.57
CA PRO A 115 25.76 -18.70 0.33
C PRO A 115 26.68 -18.03 1.38
N PRO A 116 27.85 -18.62 1.69
CA PRO A 116 28.81 -18.01 2.61
C PRO A 116 29.24 -16.63 2.11
N VAL A 117 29.22 -15.64 2.99
CA VAL A 117 29.82 -14.33 2.72
C VAL A 117 31.27 -14.38 3.20
N TYR A 118 32.20 -14.41 2.26
CA TYR A 118 33.62 -14.44 2.57
C TYR A 118 34.13 -13.07 3.00
N ALA A 119 35.16 -13.04 3.85
CA ALA A 119 35.83 -11.81 4.24
C ALA A 119 36.55 -11.14 3.06
N SER A 120 37.07 -11.92 2.11
CA SER A 120 37.71 -11.43 0.88
C SER A 120 36.74 -10.63 -0.02
N MET A 121 35.45 -10.93 0.05
CA MET A 121 34.40 -10.19 -0.67
C MET A 121 34.10 -8.82 -0.03
N VAL A 122 34.57 -8.57 1.19
CA VAL A 122 34.31 -7.33 1.92
C VAL A 122 35.43 -6.33 1.66
N ASN A 123 35.13 -5.29 0.89
CA ASN A 123 36.05 -4.16 0.74
C ASN A 123 35.88 -3.19 1.94
N PHE A 124 36.63 -3.43 3.01
CA PHE A 124 36.57 -2.64 4.25
C PHE A 124 36.96 -1.17 4.02
N GLU A 125 37.91 -0.89 3.13
CA GLU A 125 38.33 0.47 2.79
C GLU A 125 37.23 1.24 2.05
N LYS A 126 36.53 0.60 1.12
CA LYS A 126 35.36 1.19 0.47
C LYS A 126 34.24 1.47 1.47
N ASN A 127 33.98 0.54 2.39
CA ASN A 127 33.02 0.75 3.48
C ASN A 127 33.42 1.94 4.37
N ARG A 128 34.71 2.07 4.71
CA ARG A 128 35.27 3.22 5.46
C ARG A 128 34.98 4.54 4.73
N THR A 129 35.29 4.62 3.43
CA THR A 129 35.04 5.81 2.61
C THR A 129 33.54 6.14 2.52
N LEU A 130 32.67 5.13 2.38
CA LEU A 130 31.21 5.33 2.41
C LEU A 130 30.72 5.87 3.75
N MET A 131 31.30 5.42 4.88
CA MET A 131 30.98 5.95 6.21
C MET A 131 31.39 7.41 6.35
N VAL A 132 32.59 7.78 5.89
CA VAL A 132 33.05 9.18 5.87
C VAL A 132 32.12 10.02 5.03
N ASN A 133 31.82 9.62 3.78
CA ASN A 133 30.89 10.32 2.91
C ASN A 133 29.50 10.48 3.54
N ARG A 134 29.00 9.46 4.26
CA ARG A 134 27.71 9.54 4.95
C ARG A 134 27.72 10.57 6.09
N LEU A 135 28.80 10.63 6.86
CA LEU A 135 28.97 11.62 7.93
C LEU A 135 29.07 13.05 7.38
N GLU A 136 29.81 13.23 6.29
CA GLU A 136 29.92 14.52 5.60
C GLU A 136 28.57 14.97 5.01
N ASN A 137 27.80 14.04 4.45
CA ASN A 137 26.43 14.32 4.00
C ASN A 137 25.49 14.75 5.13
N ARG A 138 25.82 14.46 6.40
CA ARG A 138 25.09 14.88 7.61
C ARG A 138 25.72 16.12 8.30
N GLY A 139 26.71 16.74 7.64
CA GLY A 139 27.36 17.98 8.10
C GLY A 139 28.57 17.77 9.01
N TYR A 140 28.97 16.53 9.29
CA TYR A 140 30.16 16.25 10.08
C TYR A 140 31.41 16.25 9.17
N PHE A 141 31.82 17.43 8.71
CA PHE A 141 33.02 17.56 7.87
C PHE A 141 34.29 17.21 8.66
N LYS A 142 35.36 16.81 7.95
CA LYS A 142 36.62 16.34 8.56
C LYS A 142 36.44 15.12 9.48
N SER A 143 35.45 14.28 9.20
CA SER A 143 35.22 13.03 9.93
C SER A 143 36.32 12.02 9.63
N ASN A 144 36.71 11.25 10.65
CA ASN A 144 37.71 10.19 10.51
C ASN A 144 37.10 8.84 10.91
N VAL A 145 37.26 7.85 10.05
CA VAL A 145 36.86 6.47 10.33
C VAL A 145 38.08 5.59 10.13
N LYS A 146 38.43 4.84 11.17
CA LYS A 146 39.44 3.77 11.12
C LYS A 146 38.74 2.41 11.23
N PHE A 147 39.36 1.35 10.74
CA PHE A 147 38.85 0.00 10.94
C PHE A 147 39.99 -0.95 11.27
N ASP A 148 39.68 -1.92 12.13
CA ASP A 148 40.55 -3.04 12.43
C ASP A 148 39.77 -4.33 12.17
N THR A 149 40.44 -5.34 11.63
CA THR A 149 39.86 -6.67 11.42
C THR A 149 40.41 -7.65 12.46
N THR A 150 39.55 -8.55 12.91
CA THR A 150 39.92 -9.63 13.84
C THR A 150 39.43 -10.94 13.28
N THR A 151 40.34 -11.90 13.16
CA THR A 151 40.05 -13.24 12.66
C THR A 151 40.26 -14.24 13.79
N LYS A 152 39.21 -14.94 14.19
CA LYS A 152 39.29 -16.03 15.18
C LYS A 152 38.51 -17.23 14.68
N ALA A 153 39.12 -18.41 14.71
CA ALA A 153 38.50 -19.66 14.24
C ALA A 153 37.85 -19.53 12.85
N GLN A 154 38.59 -18.99 11.87
CA GLN A 154 38.15 -18.73 10.49
C GLN A 154 36.91 -17.83 10.36
N ARG A 155 36.62 -17.01 11.38
CA ARG A 155 35.57 -16.00 11.36
C ARG A 155 36.20 -14.63 11.45
N THR A 156 35.90 -13.78 10.48
CA THR A 156 36.43 -12.43 10.38
C THR A 156 35.35 -11.43 10.71
N SER A 157 35.63 -10.55 11.66
CA SER A 157 34.82 -9.37 11.98
C SER A 157 35.66 -8.12 11.83
N ALA A 158 35.02 -7.00 11.50
CA ALA A 158 35.67 -5.70 11.55
C ALA A 158 35.06 -4.82 12.63
N VAL A 159 35.87 -3.94 13.21
CA VAL A 159 35.41 -2.88 14.12
C VAL A 159 35.78 -1.55 13.49
N PHE A 160 34.76 -0.81 13.05
CA PHE A 160 34.94 0.56 12.57
C PHE A 160 34.92 1.52 13.77
N THR A 161 36.04 2.19 14.02
CA THR A 161 36.14 3.28 14.99
C THR A 161 35.84 4.60 14.28
N VAL A 162 34.63 5.10 14.52
CA VAL A 162 34.09 6.32 13.92
C VAL A 162 34.32 7.50 14.85
N LYS A 163 35.03 8.51 14.35
CA LYS A 163 35.25 9.81 14.99
C LYS A 163 34.65 10.92 14.11
N PRO A 164 33.39 11.30 14.33
CA PRO A 164 32.79 12.40 13.59
C PRO A 164 33.52 13.71 13.88
N GLY A 165 33.62 14.57 12.86
CA GLY A 165 34.06 15.96 13.06
C GLY A 165 33.01 16.81 13.76
N LEU A 166 33.25 18.12 13.85
CA LEU A 166 32.25 19.07 14.32
C LEU A 166 31.12 19.19 13.29
N GLN A 167 29.87 19.20 13.76
CA GLN A 167 28.73 19.35 12.87
C GLN A 167 28.62 20.78 12.40
N TYR A 168 28.50 20.95 11.08
CA TYR A 168 28.28 22.26 10.50
C TYR A 168 26.80 22.62 10.50
N ILE A 169 26.51 23.87 10.86
CA ILE A 169 25.15 24.42 10.90
C ILE A 169 24.97 25.51 9.83
N ILE A 170 23.74 25.65 9.36
CA ILE A 170 23.36 26.64 8.37
C ILE A 170 23.31 28.01 9.03
N ASP A 171 24.12 28.97 8.57
CA ASP A 171 24.02 30.36 9.03
C ASP A 171 23.12 31.19 8.10
N THR A 172 23.36 31.13 6.79
CA THR A 172 22.54 31.84 5.82
C THR A 172 22.18 30.96 4.62
N VAL A 173 21.03 31.27 4.02
CA VAL A 173 20.55 30.63 2.79
C VAL A 173 20.14 31.73 1.82
N ASN A 174 20.86 31.83 0.72
CA ASN A 174 20.59 32.79 -0.34
C ASN A 174 19.91 32.08 -1.52
N PHE A 175 18.81 32.65 -1.99
CA PHE A 175 18.07 32.17 -3.16
C PHE A 175 18.26 33.12 -4.34
N PRO A 176 17.96 32.72 -5.59
CA PRO A 176 18.13 33.57 -6.77
C PRO A 176 17.35 34.89 -6.65
N LYS A 177 18.06 36.02 -6.79
CA LYS A 177 17.50 37.38 -6.64
C LYS A 177 17.35 38.15 -7.95
N ASP A 178 17.68 37.55 -9.09
CA ASP A 178 17.57 38.23 -10.38
C ASP A 178 16.11 38.61 -10.72
N SER A 179 15.96 39.47 -11.73
CA SER A 179 14.69 40.04 -12.17
C SER A 179 13.85 39.08 -13.04
N SER A 180 14.37 37.89 -13.38
CA SER A 180 13.69 36.94 -14.25
C SER A 180 12.38 36.43 -13.62
N VAL A 181 11.43 36.08 -14.49
CA VAL A 181 10.13 35.52 -14.08
C VAL A 181 10.32 34.24 -13.28
N LEU A 182 11.27 33.39 -13.68
CA LEU A 182 11.61 32.16 -12.98
C LEU A 182 12.17 32.43 -11.57
N SER A 183 13.11 33.36 -11.41
CA SER A 183 13.65 33.68 -10.08
C SER A 183 12.61 34.33 -9.18
N LYS A 184 11.71 35.16 -9.72
CA LYS A 184 10.53 35.65 -8.99
C LYS A 184 9.65 34.48 -8.51
N ALA A 185 9.34 33.52 -9.37
CA ALA A 185 8.56 32.34 -9.03
C ALA A 185 9.25 31.41 -8.02
N ILE A 186 10.59 31.32 -8.05
CA ILE A 186 11.34 30.60 -7.02
C ILE A 186 11.16 31.31 -5.68
N ARG A 187 11.30 32.64 -5.62
CA ARG A 187 11.17 33.41 -4.36
C ARG A 187 9.80 33.29 -3.73
N THR A 188 8.71 33.15 -4.49
CA THR A 188 7.37 32.97 -3.88
C THR A 188 7.25 31.65 -3.12
N VAL A 189 8.06 30.64 -3.45
CA VAL A 189 8.00 29.32 -2.81
C VAL A 189 9.02 29.12 -1.68
N THR A 190 9.95 30.07 -1.47
CA THR A 190 11.02 29.97 -0.45
C THR A 190 10.52 30.25 0.97
N GLY A 191 9.38 30.92 1.16
CA GLY A 191 8.83 31.21 2.50
C GLY A 191 8.62 29.95 3.37
N ARG A 192 8.38 28.79 2.72
CA ARG A 192 8.26 27.47 3.38
C ARG A 192 9.51 26.59 3.19
N THR A 193 10.68 27.20 3.00
CA THR A 193 11.94 26.45 2.86
C THR A 193 12.22 25.58 4.07
N THR A 194 12.72 24.37 3.83
CA THR A 194 13.21 23.46 4.88
C THR A 194 14.65 23.79 5.30
N LEU A 195 15.38 24.60 4.52
CA LEU A 195 16.72 25.09 4.86
C LEU A 195 16.59 26.26 5.83
N LYS A 196 16.66 25.96 7.13
CA LYS A 196 16.52 26.97 8.20
C LYS A 196 17.88 27.32 8.80
N ARG A 197 18.08 28.62 9.08
CA ARG A 197 19.20 29.11 9.89
C ARG A 197 19.22 28.39 11.24
N GLY A 198 20.40 28.01 11.70
CA GLY A 198 20.62 27.19 12.90
C GLY A 198 20.38 25.69 12.71
N GLY A 199 19.78 25.25 11.59
CA GLY A 199 19.64 23.84 11.27
C GLY A 199 20.98 23.19 10.91
N ALA A 200 21.10 21.88 11.09
CA ALA A 200 22.28 21.14 10.66
C ALA A 200 22.39 21.10 9.12
N TYR A 201 23.62 21.12 8.61
CA TYR A 201 23.87 20.79 7.21
C TYR A 201 23.45 19.34 6.94
N ASP A 202 22.64 19.14 5.90
CA ASP A 202 22.21 17.81 5.48
C ASP A 202 21.94 17.78 3.98
N LEU A 203 22.70 16.94 3.25
CA LEU A 203 22.57 16.81 1.81
C LEU A 203 21.20 16.27 1.39
N ASP A 204 20.60 15.38 2.18
CA ASP A 204 19.27 14.84 1.86
C ASP A 204 18.19 15.92 2.04
N VAL A 205 18.34 16.83 3.00
CA VAL A 205 17.47 18.01 3.16
C VAL A 205 17.65 19.00 2.00
N ILE A 206 18.88 19.25 1.56
CA ILE A 206 19.19 20.11 0.41
C ILE A 206 18.58 19.54 -0.88
N LYS A 207 18.72 18.24 -1.12
CA LYS A 207 18.07 17.56 -2.25
C LYS A 207 16.55 17.66 -2.17
N ALA A 208 15.98 17.40 -0.99
CA ALA A 208 14.54 17.51 -0.77
C ALA A 208 14.02 18.93 -1.03
N GLU A 209 14.78 19.96 -0.69
CA GLU A 209 14.41 21.35 -0.98
C GLU A 209 14.40 21.64 -2.49
N ARG A 210 15.39 21.12 -3.24
CA ARG A 210 15.41 21.24 -4.71
C ARG A 210 14.20 20.54 -5.34
N THR A 211 13.88 19.33 -4.88
CA THR A 211 12.67 18.60 -5.32
C THR A 211 11.39 19.35 -4.95
N ARG A 212 11.33 19.96 -3.76
CA ARG A 212 10.19 20.75 -3.31
C ARG A 212 9.97 21.96 -4.22
N ILE A 213 11.03 22.71 -4.53
CA ILE A 213 10.95 23.87 -5.43
C ILE A 213 10.51 23.43 -6.83
N ASP A 214 11.09 22.36 -7.40
CA ASP A 214 10.64 21.79 -8.69
C ASP A 214 9.15 21.46 -8.67
N ALA A 215 8.68 20.76 -7.63
CA ALA A 215 7.29 20.40 -7.49
C ALA A 215 6.37 21.62 -7.41
N ARG A 216 6.77 22.68 -6.68
CA ARG A 216 6.00 23.92 -6.57
C ARG A 216 5.98 24.71 -7.88
N LEU A 217 7.12 24.83 -8.56
CA LEU A 217 7.17 25.50 -9.86
C LEU A 217 6.31 24.78 -10.91
N LYS A 218 6.31 23.44 -10.91
CA LYS A 218 5.41 22.64 -11.76
C LYS A 218 3.93 22.74 -11.37
N GLN A 219 3.61 23.17 -10.15
CA GLN A 219 2.24 23.53 -9.74
C GLN A 219 1.88 24.97 -10.18
N SER A 220 2.85 25.72 -10.72
CA SER A 220 2.70 27.11 -11.15
C SER A 220 3.09 27.31 -12.62
N GLY A 221 2.88 26.29 -13.47
CA GLY A 221 3.04 26.40 -14.92
C GLY A 221 4.37 25.93 -15.50
N TYR A 222 5.42 25.73 -14.69
CA TYR A 222 6.76 25.42 -15.22
C TYR A 222 6.93 23.94 -15.55
N PHE A 223 6.25 23.47 -16.60
CA PHE A 223 6.20 22.05 -17.01
C PHE A 223 7.59 21.42 -17.20
N PHE A 224 8.48 22.11 -17.92
CA PHE A 224 9.81 21.62 -18.27
C PHE A 224 10.89 21.88 -17.21
N PHE A 225 10.54 22.49 -16.07
CA PHE A 225 11.52 22.70 -15.01
C PHE A 225 12.01 21.38 -14.41
N ASN A 226 13.22 21.39 -13.88
CA ASN A 226 13.83 20.22 -13.25
C ASN A 226 14.65 20.64 -12.03
N GLU A 227 14.60 19.86 -10.96
CA GLU A 227 15.38 20.07 -9.74
C GLU A 227 16.90 20.14 -9.99
N ASN A 228 17.39 19.54 -11.08
CA ASN A 228 18.78 19.58 -11.51
C ASN A 228 19.21 20.90 -12.13
N TYR A 229 18.29 21.84 -12.36
CA TYR A 229 18.60 23.21 -12.74
C TYR A 229 18.95 24.10 -11.55
N LEU A 230 18.64 23.66 -10.33
CA LEU A 230 19.08 24.31 -9.10
C LEU A 230 20.40 23.71 -8.64
N LEU A 231 21.42 24.55 -8.53
CA LEU A 231 22.68 24.25 -7.86
C LEU A 231 22.63 24.83 -6.45
N VAL A 232 23.30 24.15 -5.52
CA VAL A 232 23.51 24.67 -4.17
C VAL A 232 25.01 24.63 -3.92
N THR A 233 25.63 25.81 -3.86
CA THR A 233 27.01 25.97 -3.45
C THR A 233 27.05 26.25 -1.95
N VAL A 234 28.09 25.74 -1.30
CA VAL A 234 28.22 25.76 0.16
C VAL A 234 29.57 26.36 0.47
N ASP A 235 29.55 27.54 1.08
CA ASP A 235 30.74 28.19 1.60
C ASP A 235 30.90 27.84 3.09
N SER A 236 32.00 27.15 3.41
CA SER A 236 32.35 26.73 4.77
C SER A 236 33.49 27.56 5.38
N THR A 237 33.94 28.62 4.69
CA THR A 237 35.04 29.50 5.14
C THR A 237 34.61 30.55 6.17
N VAL A 238 33.31 30.67 6.42
CA VAL A 238 32.67 31.59 7.38
C VAL A 238 33.14 31.39 8.83
N GLY A 239 33.74 30.23 9.13
CA GLY A 239 34.26 29.91 10.45
C GLY A 239 33.18 29.40 11.42
N SER A 240 33.59 29.05 12.64
CA SER A 240 32.69 28.56 13.71
C SER A 240 31.79 27.37 13.33
N ASN A 241 32.25 26.51 12.42
CA ASN A 241 31.47 25.38 11.89
C ASN A 241 30.11 25.81 11.32
N LYS A 242 30.09 26.96 10.65
CA LYS A 242 28.91 27.47 9.95
C LYS A 242 29.10 27.33 8.44
N VAL A 243 27.98 27.24 7.74
CA VAL A 243 27.94 27.31 6.27
C VAL A 243 26.99 28.39 5.78
N ASN A 244 27.42 29.09 4.74
CA ASN A 244 26.56 29.92 3.90
C ASN A 244 26.18 29.10 2.66
N MET A 245 24.88 28.96 2.42
CA MET A 245 24.35 28.24 1.26
C MET A 245 23.87 29.24 0.21
N TYR A 246 24.23 29.00 -1.05
CA TYR A 246 23.76 29.79 -2.18
C TYR A 246 23.08 28.86 -3.18
N MET A 247 21.77 29.01 -3.31
CA MET A 247 20.99 28.32 -4.33
C MET A 247 20.96 29.18 -5.59
N GLU A 248 21.46 28.62 -6.68
CA GLU A 248 21.63 29.29 -7.96
C GLU A 248 21.05 28.48 -9.10
N LEU A 249 20.64 29.17 -10.17
CA LEU A 249 20.25 28.53 -11.41
C LEU A 249 21.50 28.17 -12.21
N LYS A 250 21.53 26.97 -12.81
CA LYS A 250 22.56 26.61 -13.79
C LYS A 250 22.61 27.64 -14.92
N LYS A 251 23.82 27.97 -15.39
CA LYS A 251 24.01 28.91 -16.50
C LYS A 251 23.29 28.47 -17.79
N LYS A 252 23.34 27.17 -18.10
CA LYS A 252 22.72 26.57 -19.31
C LYS A 252 21.43 25.83 -18.95
N ILE A 253 20.33 26.55 -18.81
CA ILE A 253 18.97 25.99 -18.66
C ILE A 253 18.22 26.18 -19.98
N PRO A 254 17.51 25.16 -20.50
CA PRO A 254 16.68 25.30 -21.70
C PRO A 254 15.68 26.45 -21.59
N GLN A 255 15.44 27.19 -22.67
CA GLN A 255 14.51 28.32 -22.67
C GLN A 255 13.09 27.91 -22.23
N GLN A 256 12.64 26.74 -22.67
CA GLN A 256 11.37 26.13 -22.26
C GLN A 256 11.24 25.92 -20.74
N ALA A 257 12.33 25.71 -20.00
CA ALA A 257 12.27 25.54 -18.55
C ALA A 257 12.18 26.87 -17.78
N ARG A 258 12.31 28.02 -18.47
CA ARG A 258 12.33 29.36 -17.86
C ARG A 258 10.96 30.04 -17.83
N LEU A 259 9.96 29.47 -18.52
CA LEU A 259 8.66 30.09 -18.70
C LEU A 259 7.54 29.21 -18.14
N PRO A 260 6.47 29.81 -17.61
CA PRO A 260 5.25 29.09 -17.27
C PRO A 260 4.40 28.83 -18.51
N TYR A 261 3.70 27.69 -18.55
CA TYR A 261 2.86 27.27 -19.66
C TYR A 261 1.39 27.24 -19.27
N ARG A 262 0.54 27.64 -20.20
CA ARG A 262 -0.91 27.44 -20.15
C ARG A 262 -1.32 26.31 -21.08
N ILE A 263 -2.43 25.67 -20.74
CA ILE A 263 -3.06 24.64 -21.56
C ILE A 263 -3.74 25.31 -22.76
N ASN A 264 -3.53 24.76 -23.95
CA ASN A 264 -4.21 25.15 -25.19
C ASN A 264 -5.36 24.18 -25.44
N ASP A 265 -5.17 23.18 -26.31
CA ASP A 265 -6.19 22.17 -26.58
C ASP A 265 -6.10 21.00 -25.59
N VAL A 266 -7.26 20.48 -25.19
CA VAL A 266 -7.38 19.21 -24.47
C VAL A 266 -8.01 18.18 -25.40
N VAL A 267 -7.29 17.10 -25.67
CA VAL A 267 -7.67 16.05 -26.62
C VAL A 267 -7.67 14.71 -25.92
N ILE A 268 -8.74 13.93 -26.11
CA ILE A 268 -8.95 12.63 -25.49
C ILE A 268 -9.09 11.57 -26.57
N PHE A 269 -8.20 10.60 -26.60
CA PHE A 269 -8.35 9.37 -27.37
C PHE A 269 -8.94 8.31 -26.44
N ALA A 270 -10.27 8.14 -26.50
CA ALA A 270 -11.00 7.30 -25.55
C ALA A 270 -10.84 5.79 -25.80
N ASP A 271 -10.40 5.40 -26.99
CA ASP A 271 -10.21 4.01 -27.42
C ASP A 271 -8.83 3.83 -28.07
N TYR A 272 -7.78 4.19 -27.32
CA TYR A 272 -6.40 4.17 -27.81
C TYR A 272 -5.76 2.77 -27.76
N SER A 273 -5.14 2.37 -28.87
CA SER A 273 -4.25 1.21 -28.96
C SER A 273 -2.90 1.64 -29.54
N ILE A 274 -1.81 1.01 -29.10
CA ILE A 274 -0.47 1.25 -29.66
C ILE A 274 -0.39 0.79 -31.12
N ALA A 275 -1.20 -0.21 -31.49
CA ALA A 275 -1.25 -0.76 -32.84
C ALA A 275 -2.06 0.10 -33.82
N SER A 276 -2.87 1.03 -33.31
CA SER A 276 -3.61 1.98 -34.17
C SER A 276 -2.73 3.18 -34.46
N ASP A 277 -2.49 3.45 -35.74
CA ASP A 277 -1.81 4.67 -36.20
C ASP A 277 -2.64 5.90 -35.79
N THR A 278 -2.21 6.56 -34.72
CA THR A 278 -2.83 7.77 -34.20
C THR A 278 -2.21 9.01 -34.81
N SER A 279 -2.34 9.18 -36.12
CA SER A 279 -2.31 10.52 -36.69
C SER A 279 -3.56 11.26 -36.21
N PHE A 280 -3.36 12.27 -35.37
CA PHE A 280 -4.42 13.10 -34.81
C PHE A 280 -5.16 13.81 -35.95
N SER A 281 -6.41 13.42 -36.21
CA SER A 281 -7.31 14.16 -37.09
C SER A 281 -8.42 14.78 -36.25
N LYS A 282 -8.41 16.12 -36.13
CA LYS A 282 -9.50 16.89 -35.51
C LYS A 282 -10.87 16.57 -36.15
N ALA A 283 -10.89 16.15 -37.42
CA ALA A 283 -12.11 15.79 -38.13
C ALA A 283 -12.83 14.55 -37.55
N LYS A 284 -12.11 13.67 -36.84
CA LYS A 284 -12.69 12.49 -36.16
C LYS A 284 -13.05 12.77 -34.71
N ALA A 285 -12.80 13.99 -34.22
CA ALA A 285 -13.04 14.36 -32.83
C ALA A 285 -14.41 15.04 -32.68
N THR A 286 -15.13 14.67 -31.63
CA THR A 286 -16.33 15.39 -31.19
C THR A 286 -15.92 16.46 -30.19
N PHE A 287 -16.24 17.72 -30.46
CA PHE A 287 -16.06 18.79 -29.46
C PHE A 287 -17.16 18.70 -28.39
N TYR A 288 -16.75 18.69 -27.12
CA TYR A 288 -17.69 18.65 -25.99
C TYR A 288 -17.16 19.54 -24.86
N ASP A 289 -17.96 20.52 -24.44
CA ASP A 289 -17.63 21.50 -23.40
C ASP A 289 -16.41 22.35 -23.79
N SER A 290 -15.20 21.88 -23.49
CA SER A 290 -13.94 22.57 -23.78
C SER A 290 -12.83 21.62 -24.27
N PHE A 291 -13.19 20.40 -24.66
CA PHE A 291 -12.23 19.38 -25.08
C PHE A 291 -12.71 18.59 -26.29
N TYR A 292 -11.76 17.98 -26.99
CA TYR A 292 -11.98 17.15 -28.17
C TYR A 292 -11.94 15.67 -27.79
N VAL A 293 -12.99 14.91 -28.11
CA VAL A 293 -13.06 13.47 -27.84
C VAL A 293 -13.01 12.68 -29.14
N VAL A 294 -11.96 11.89 -29.30
CA VAL A 294 -11.81 10.89 -30.36
C VAL A 294 -12.28 9.54 -29.82
N ASP A 295 -13.53 9.20 -30.15
CA ASP A 295 -14.16 7.91 -29.84
C ASP A 295 -15.01 7.45 -31.05
N PRO A 296 -14.38 6.90 -32.10
CA PRO A 296 -15.06 6.57 -33.35
C PRO A 296 -16.25 5.62 -33.18
N TYR A 297 -16.16 4.73 -32.19
CA TYR A 297 -17.19 3.73 -31.89
C TYR A 297 -18.19 4.17 -30.82
N LYS A 298 -18.09 5.41 -30.33
CA LYS A 298 -18.96 5.99 -29.29
C LYS A 298 -19.10 5.07 -28.07
N LYS A 299 -18.00 4.41 -27.67
CA LYS A 299 -17.97 3.49 -26.52
C LYS A 299 -18.22 4.23 -25.20
N PHE A 300 -17.95 5.53 -25.14
CA PHE A 300 -18.01 6.35 -23.95
C PHE A 300 -18.81 7.63 -24.16
N ASN A 301 -19.59 8.02 -23.15
CA ASN A 301 -20.31 9.28 -23.14
C ASN A 301 -19.35 10.42 -22.74
N PRO A 302 -19.17 11.48 -23.55
CA PRO A 302 -18.24 12.58 -23.24
C PRO A 302 -18.43 13.25 -21.87
N ARG A 303 -19.66 13.20 -21.32
CA ARG A 303 -19.98 13.70 -19.97
C ARG A 303 -19.11 13.08 -18.88
N MET A 304 -18.60 11.86 -19.07
CA MET A 304 -17.72 11.23 -18.09
C MET A 304 -16.37 11.96 -17.98
N PHE A 305 -15.83 12.48 -19.09
CA PHE A 305 -14.54 13.16 -19.11
C PHE A 305 -14.62 14.52 -18.42
N LYS A 306 -15.69 15.29 -18.65
CA LYS A 306 -15.93 16.58 -17.98
C LYS A 306 -15.83 16.50 -16.45
N ARG A 307 -16.23 15.38 -15.85
CA ARG A 307 -16.19 15.19 -14.39
C ARG A 307 -14.80 14.83 -13.85
N ASN A 308 -13.96 14.24 -14.70
CA ASN A 308 -12.71 13.59 -14.30
C ASN A 308 -11.47 14.37 -14.73
N LEU A 309 -11.52 15.05 -15.88
CA LEU A 309 -10.45 15.92 -16.35
C LEU A 309 -10.41 17.21 -15.55
N ARG A 310 -9.19 17.66 -15.22
CA ARG A 310 -9.01 18.91 -14.49
C ARG A 310 -8.63 20.11 -15.32
N PHE A 311 -7.89 19.90 -16.40
CA PHE A 311 -7.49 20.98 -17.29
C PHE A 311 -8.60 21.37 -18.26
N HIS A 312 -8.76 22.68 -18.42
CA HIS A 312 -9.49 23.34 -19.49
C HIS A 312 -8.51 24.24 -20.27
N PRO A 313 -8.83 24.57 -21.53
CA PRO A 313 -8.08 25.57 -22.28
C PRO A 313 -7.92 26.87 -21.50
N GLY A 314 -6.71 27.43 -21.48
CA GLY A 314 -6.34 28.64 -20.76
C GLY A 314 -5.81 28.42 -19.34
N ASP A 315 -6.07 27.25 -18.73
CA ASP A 315 -5.59 26.94 -17.38
C ASP A 315 -4.06 26.96 -17.34
N LEU A 316 -3.49 27.45 -16.23
CA LEU A 316 -2.06 27.31 -15.97
C LEU A 316 -1.73 25.83 -15.72
N TYR A 317 -0.65 25.31 -16.34
CA TYR A 317 -0.26 23.92 -16.07
C TYR A 317 0.00 23.70 -14.58
N ASN A 318 -0.59 22.64 -14.03
CA ASN A 318 -0.45 22.28 -12.63
C ASN A 318 -0.24 20.78 -12.47
N ARG A 319 0.91 20.38 -11.92
CA ARG A 319 1.24 18.97 -11.69
C ARG A 319 0.24 18.22 -10.81
N ASN A 320 -0.41 18.88 -9.85
CA ASN A 320 -1.43 18.25 -9.03
C ASN A 320 -2.66 17.89 -9.86
N ASP A 321 -3.13 18.82 -10.71
CA ASP A 321 -4.28 18.58 -11.58
C ASP A 321 -3.99 17.52 -12.64
N HIS A 322 -2.76 17.49 -13.15
CA HIS A 322 -2.26 16.41 -14.01
C HIS A 322 -2.37 15.05 -13.29
N ASN A 323 -1.74 14.91 -12.12
CA ASN A 323 -1.76 13.65 -11.36
C ASN A 323 -3.19 13.25 -10.96
N LEU A 324 -4.01 14.22 -10.52
CA LEU A 324 -5.40 14.02 -10.13
C LEU A 324 -6.23 13.50 -11.30
N THR A 325 -6.06 14.08 -12.50
CA THR A 325 -6.73 13.62 -13.71
C THR A 325 -6.39 12.17 -14.04
N LEU A 326 -5.10 11.82 -13.99
CA LEU A 326 -4.64 10.44 -14.23
C LEU A 326 -5.22 9.47 -13.20
N SER A 327 -5.12 9.80 -11.91
CA SER A 327 -5.65 8.98 -10.81
C SER A 327 -7.15 8.74 -10.96
N ARG A 328 -7.91 9.79 -11.30
CA ARG A 328 -9.36 9.69 -11.49
C ARG A 328 -9.71 8.78 -12.65
N LEU A 329 -9.11 8.98 -13.82
CA LEU A 329 -9.36 8.15 -15.01
C LEU A 329 -9.01 6.68 -14.78
N VAL A 330 -7.93 6.38 -14.07
CA VAL A 330 -7.58 5.01 -13.66
C VAL A 330 -8.62 4.46 -12.68
N SER A 331 -9.05 5.25 -11.70
CA SER A 331 -9.99 4.80 -10.65
C SER A 331 -11.40 4.47 -11.15
N LEU A 332 -11.78 4.94 -12.35
CA LEU A 332 -13.03 4.57 -13.03
C LEU A 332 -13.09 3.07 -13.34
N GLY A 333 -11.94 2.40 -13.49
CA GLY A 333 -11.85 0.96 -13.73
C GLY A 333 -12.26 0.50 -15.13
N VAL A 334 -12.62 1.43 -16.03
CA VAL A 334 -12.87 1.15 -17.45
C VAL A 334 -11.61 1.18 -18.32
N TYR A 335 -10.53 1.82 -17.87
CA TYR A 335 -9.28 1.92 -18.60
C TYR A 335 -8.21 1.01 -17.96
N LYS A 336 -7.46 0.29 -18.80
CA LYS A 336 -6.29 -0.48 -18.38
C LYS A 336 -5.06 0.41 -18.28
N PHE A 337 -4.91 1.33 -19.23
CA PHE A 337 -3.80 2.28 -19.27
C PHE A 337 -4.33 3.68 -19.56
N VAL A 338 -3.75 4.66 -18.86
CA VAL A 338 -4.04 6.08 -19.02
C VAL A 338 -2.69 6.78 -19.17
N LYS A 339 -2.49 7.48 -20.28
CA LYS A 339 -1.26 8.23 -20.55
C LYS A 339 -1.64 9.66 -20.90
N ALA A 340 -1.05 10.63 -20.21
CA ALA A 340 -1.10 12.04 -20.60
C ALA A 340 0.21 12.43 -21.29
N ARG A 341 0.11 13.16 -22.39
CA ARG A 341 1.24 13.77 -23.08
C ARG A 341 0.95 15.25 -23.25
N PHE A 342 1.93 16.09 -22.93
CA PHE A 342 1.86 17.52 -23.14
C PHE A 342 2.88 17.88 -24.22
N GLU A 343 2.41 18.54 -25.26
CA GLU A 343 3.25 18.96 -26.39
C GLU A 343 3.15 20.46 -26.55
N GLU A 344 4.29 21.11 -26.82
CA GLU A 344 4.30 22.54 -27.11
C GLU A 344 3.54 22.81 -28.40
N SER A 345 2.73 23.87 -28.37
CA SER A 345 2.02 24.40 -29.52
C SER A 345 2.36 25.87 -29.62
N ASP A 346 2.88 26.28 -30.77
CA ASP A 346 3.02 27.69 -31.08
C ASP A 346 1.63 28.27 -31.40
N THR A 347 1.24 29.34 -30.71
CA THR A 347 -0.05 30.00 -30.90
C THR A 347 0.17 31.50 -30.98
N ALA A 348 -0.78 32.24 -31.55
CA ALA A 348 -0.67 33.70 -31.68
C ALA A 348 -0.45 34.43 -30.33
N ASP A 349 -0.94 33.86 -29.21
CA ASP A 349 -0.76 34.41 -27.87
C ASP A 349 0.49 33.87 -27.13
N GLY A 350 1.41 33.23 -27.86
CA GLY A 350 2.64 32.62 -27.34
C GLY A 350 2.59 31.10 -27.21
N ILE A 351 3.67 30.53 -26.69
CA ILE A 351 3.86 29.08 -26.57
C ILE A 351 2.95 28.52 -25.46
N LYS A 352 2.10 27.56 -25.82
CA LYS A 352 1.16 26.87 -24.91
C LYS A 352 1.36 25.35 -24.99
N LEU A 353 0.66 24.58 -24.15
CA LEU A 353 0.71 23.11 -24.14
C LEU A 353 -0.61 22.50 -24.62
N ASN A 354 -0.57 21.68 -25.66
CA ASN A 354 -1.67 20.76 -25.99
C ASN A 354 -1.59 19.55 -25.06
N ALA A 355 -2.70 19.21 -24.41
CA ALA A 355 -2.83 18.07 -23.50
C ALA A 355 -3.54 16.91 -24.21
N PHE A 356 -2.81 15.83 -24.47
CA PHE A 356 -3.31 14.61 -25.09
C PHE A 356 -3.46 13.49 -24.05
N TYR A 357 -4.68 12.97 -23.91
CA TYR A 357 -5.00 11.83 -23.07
C TYR A 357 -5.24 10.60 -23.93
N TYR A 358 -4.34 9.63 -23.83
CA TYR A 358 -4.43 8.34 -24.50
C TYR A 358 -4.97 7.31 -23.51
N LEU A 359 -6.22 6.89 -23.73
CA LEU A 359 -6.95 6.01 -22.84
C LEU A 359 -7.15 4.65 -23.51
N SER A 360 -6.56 3.59 -22.96
CA SER A 360 -6.73 2.23 -23.47
C SER A 360 -7.78 1.50 -22.64
N PRO A 361 -8.97 1.20 -23.21
CA PRO A 361 -10.04 0.51 -22.49
C PRO A 361 -9.61 -0.87 -21.99
N ASN A 362 -10.19 -1.26 -20.86
CA ASN A 362 -10.18 -2.63 -20.38
C ASN A 362 -11.29 -3.43 -21.09
N SER A 363 -11.25 -4.76 -21.00
CA SER A 363 -12.33 -5.60 -21.53
C SER A 363 -13.66 -5.19 -20.89
N LYS A 364 -14.65 -4.83 -21.73
CA LYS A 364 -15.98 -4.40 -21.29
C LYS A 364 -16.63 -5.48 -20.41
N TYR A 365 -16.52 -6.74 -20.83
CA TYR A 365 -17.06 -7.89 -20.11
C TYR A 365 -15.94 -8.71 -19.46
N SER A 366 -16.22 -9.25 -18.28
CA SER A 366 -15.39 -10.31 -17.68
C SER A 366 -16.23 -11.29 -16.90
N ALA A 367 -15.86 -12.56 -16.97
CA ALA A 367 -16.40 -13.62 -16.12
C ALA A 367 -15.33 -14.06 -15.12
N LYS A 368 -15.76 -14.41 -13.90
CA LYS A 368 -14.91 -15.00 -12.85
C LYS A 368 -15.65 -16.19 -12.26
N ALA A 369 -15.02 -17.35 -12.22
CA ALA A 369 -15.46 -18.49 -11.42
C ALA A 369 -14.51 -18.65 -10.23
N GLN A 370 -15.07 -18.88 -9.04
CA GLN A 370 -14.32 -19.10 -7.81
C GLN A 370 -14.87 -20.32 -7.10
N ILE A 371 -14.01 -21.29 -6.82
CA ILE A 371 -14.32 -22.47 -6.01
C ILE A 371 -13.57 -22.31 -4.68
N SER A 372 -14.29 -22.43 -3.57
CA SER A 372 -13.75 -22.31 -2.22
C SER A 372 -14.08 -23.55 -1.41
N ALA A 373 -13.13 -24.03 -0.61
CA ALA A 373 -13.37 -25.03 0.42
C ALA A 373 -13.45 -24.33 1.78
N LEU A 374 -14.45 -24.67 2.57
CA LEU A 374 -14.75 -24.06 3.87
C LEU A 374 -14.64 -25.10 4.97
N THR A 375 -14.03 -24.71 6.10
CA THR A 375 -14.09 -25.46 7.35
C THR A 375 -14.53 -24.50 8.45
N LYS A 376 -15.68 -24.78 9.06
CA LYS A 376 -16.29 -23.96 10.10
C LYS A 376 -16.00 -24.55 11.48
N SER A 377 -16.06 -23.70 12.51
CA SER A 377 -15.82 -24.09 13.92
C SER A 377 -16.82 -25.10 14.48
N ASN A 378 -17.97 -25.28 13.82
CA ASN A 378 -18.93 -26.34 14.13
C ASN A 378 -18.59 -27.69 13.47
N ASN A 379 -17.33 -27.90 13.05
CA ASN A 379 -16.86 -29.07 12.29
C ASN A 379 -17.65 -29.33 11.00
N SER A 380 -18.23 -28.29 10.42
CA SER A 380 -18.83 -28.34 9.09
C SER A 380 -17.77 -28.07 8.04
N THR A 381 -17.66 -28.98 7.08
CA THR A 381 -16.80 -28.83 5.90
C THR A 381 -17.68 -28.70 4.68
N GLY A 382 -17.35 -27.76 3.79
CA GLY A 382 -18.15 -27.51 2.61
C GLY A 382 -17.38 -26.96 1.44
N THR A 383 -18.06 -26.87 0.32
CA THR A 383 -17.57 -26.28 -0.92
C THR A 383 -18.56 -25.24 -1.43
N ASP A 384 -18.05 -24.09 -1.84
CA ASP A 384 -18.81 -22.99 -2.41
C ASP A 384 -18.27 -22.68 -3.82
N LEU A 385 -19.16 -22.65 -4.80
CA LEU A 385 -18.91 -22.16 -6.16
C LEU A 385 -19.58 -20.81 -6.34
N THR A 386 -18.84 -19.81 -6.83
CA THR A 386 -19.37 -18.50 -7.21
C THR A 386 -18.99 -18.17 -8.63
N ILE A 387 -19.97 -17.76 -9.43
CA ILE A 387 -19.80 -17.27 -10.80
C ILE A 387 -20.20 -15.80 -10.83
N SER A 388 -19.31 -14.93 -11.30
CA SER A 388 -19.55 -13.49 -11.40
C SER A 388 -19.31 -13.01 -12.83
N LEU A 389 -20.32 -12.38 -13.42
CA LEU A 389 -20.28 -11.70 -14.71
C LEU A 389 -20.26 -10.19 -14.45
N LYS A 390 -19.35 -9.46 -15.09
CA LYS A 390 -19.18 -8.01 -14.91
C LYS A 390 -19.15 -7.28 -16.24
N ASN A 391 -20.01 -6.27 -16.39
CA ASN A 391 -19.95 -5.26 -17.42
C ASN A 391 -19.36 -3.98 -16.81
N ARG A 392 -18.22 -3.51 -17.32
CA ARG A 392 -17.50 -2.33 -16.79
C ARG A 392 -18.07 -0.99 -17.28
N ASN A 393 -18.96 -0.99 -18.27
CA ASN A 393 -19.44 0.24 -18.90
C ASN A 393 -20.89 0.08 -19.38
N THR A 394 -21.80 -0.17 -18.44
CA THR A 394 -23.21 -0.52 -18.72
C THR A 394 -23.98 0.62 -19.39
N PHE A 395 -23.82 1.86 -18.90
CA PHE A 395 -24.50 3.05 -19.44
C PHE A 395 -23.54 4.03 -20.14
N HIS A 396 -22.41 3.51 -20.65
CA HIS A 396 -21.39 4.25 -21.39
C HIS A 396 -20.67 5.35 -20.60
N SER A 397 -20.89 5.53 -19.29
CA SER A 397 -20.20 6.53 -18.46
C SER A 397 -19.42 5.89 -17.30
N ALA A 398 -18.83 4.71 -17.55
CA ALA A 398 -18.05 3.92 -16.61
C ALA A 398 -18.84 3.32 -15.42
N GLU A 399 -20.14 3.15 -15.58
CA GLU A 399 -20.96 2.38 -14.65
C GLU A 399 -20.65 0.89 -14.75
N GLN A 400 -20.39 0.26 -13.60
CA GLN A 400 -20.04 -1.15 -13.52
C GLN A 400 -21.22 -1.93 -12.97
N LEU A 401 -21.76 -2.84 -13.77
CA LEU A 401 -22.79 -3.79 -13.34
C LEU A 401 -22.16 -5.16 -13.15
N SER A 402 -22.36 -5.76 -11.99
CA SER A 402 -21.90 -7.12 -11.68
C SER A 402 -23.10 -7.98 -11.32
N LEU A 403 -23.23 -9.12 -11.99
CA LEU A 403 -24.19 -10.18 -11.68
C LEU A 403 -23.40 -11.37 -11.13
N SER A 404 -23.68 -11.80 -9.91
CA SER A 404 -23.05 -12.96 -9.30
C SER A 404 -24.10 -13.99 -8.92
N GLY A 405 -23.77 -15.27 -9.08
CA GLY A 405 -24.54 -16.39 -8.57
C GLY A 405 -23.63 -17.31 -7.77
N PHE A 406 -24.15 -17.89 -6.69
CA PHE A 406 -23.38 -18.82 -5.87
C PHE A 406 -24.20 -20.05 -5.49
N VAL A 407 -23.51 -21.17 -5.31
CA VAL A 407 -24.04 -22.44 -4.80
C VAL A 407 -23.05 -22.99 -3.80
N GLY A 408 -23.54 -23.44 -2.65
CA GLY A 408 -22.71 -23.96 -1.58
C GLY A 408 -23.32 -25.17 -0.90
N LEU A 409 -22.48 -26.14 -0.59
CA LEU A 409 -22.85 -27.40 0.07
C LEU A 409 -21.93 -27.63 1.26
N GLU A 410 -22.50 -27.89 2.43
CA GLU A 410 -21.74 -28.19 3.63
C GLU A 410 -22.27 -29.44 4.33
N THR A 411 -21.36 -30.21 4.92
CA THR A 411 -21.68 -31.39 5.72
C THR A 411 -20.90 -31.37 7.04
N GLN A 412 -21.54 -31.79 8.12
CA GLN A 412 -20.93 -31.86 9.44
C GLN A 412 -20.25 -33.23 9.64
N VAL A 413 -18.92 -33.24 9.78
CA VAL A 413 -18.10 -34.47 9.70
C VAL A 413 -17.99 -35.23 11.04
N SER A 414 -18.42 -34.63 12.16
CA SER A 414 -18.10 -35.12 13.52
C SER A 414 -19.31 -35.19 14.49
N SER A 415 -20.54 -35.29 13.99
CA SER A 415 -21.78 -35.34 14.79
C SER A 415 -22.53 -36.65 14.58
N GLN A 416 -23.18 -37.21 15.62
CA GLN A 416 -24.09 -38.37 15.52
C GLN A 416 -25.30 -38.12 14.62
N GLN A 417 -25.59 -36.86 14.28
CA GLN A 417 -26.59 -36.47 13.28
C GLN A 417 -25.93 -35.76 12.07
N ASN A 418 -26.28 -36.21 10.87
CA ASN A 418 -25.79 -35.70 9.59
C ASN A 418 -26.54 -34.42 9.17
N PHE A 419 -26.24 -33.28 9.81
CA PHE A 419 -26.77 -32.00 9.37
C PHE A 419 -26.01 -31.50 8.14
N GLY A 420 -26.73 -31.36 7.02
CA GLY A 420 -26.24 -30.72 5.80
C GLY A 420 -26.75 -29.28 5.66
N THR A 421 -25.96 -28.42 5.01
CA THR A 421 -26.40 -27.08 4.63
C THR A 421 -26.31 -26.93 3.12
N LYS A 422 -27.39 -26.43 2.50
CA LYS A 422 -27.43 -26.08 1.09
C LYS A 422 -27.72 -24.58 0.98
N ARG A 423 -26.87 -23.86 0.27
CA ARG A 423 -27.09 -22.45 -0.05
C ARG A 423 -27.07 -22.25 -1.55
N PHE A 424 -27.91 -21.36 -2.05
CA PHE A 424 -27.72 -20.78 -3.37
C PHE A 424 -28.33 -19.39 -3.40
N GLY A 425 -27.83 -18.55 -4.29
CA GLY A 425 -28.30 -17.18 -4.36
C GLY A 425 -27.67 -16.42 -5.50
N GLY A 426 -28.03 -15.14 -5.58
CA GLY A 426 -27.46 -14.24 -6.56
C GLY A 426 -27.51 -12.79 -6.11
N ASP A 427 -26.56 -12.01 -6.63
CA ASP A 427 -26.34 -10.61 -6.33
C ASP A 427 -26.25 -9.80 -7.62
N LEU A 428 -26.96 -8.69 -7.67
CA LEU A 428 -26.84 -7.64 -8.65
C LEU A 428 -26.23 -6.41 -7.96
N ASP A 429 -25.09 -5.95 -8.46
CA ASP A 429 -24.35 -4.81 -7.92
C ASP A 429 -24.07 -3.78 -9.01
N LEU A 430 -24.59 -2.57 -8.85
CA LEU A 430 -24.38 -1.44 -9.75
C LEU A 430 -23.53 -0.37 -9.05
N LEU A 431 -22.33 -0.13 -9.58
CA LEU A 431 -21.43 0.95 -9.17
C LEU A 431 -21.46 2.06 -10.19
N ILE A 432 -21.91 3.24 -9.77
CA ILE A 432 -21.95 4.46 -10.59
C ILE A 432 -20.80 5.36 -10.13
N PRO A 433 -19.87 5.81 -11.00
CA PRO A 433 -18.68 6.57 -10.61
C PRO A 433 -18.98 8.06 -10.34
N ARG A 434 -19.99 8.31 -9.51
CA ARG A 434 -20.38 9.61 -8.96
C ARG A 434 -21.29 9.41 -7.76
N ILE A 435 -21.42 10.42 -6.92
CA ILE A 435 -22.41 10.48 -5.83
C ILE A 435 -23.77 10.88 -6.41
N ILE A 436 -24.82 10.11 -6.09
CA ILE A 436 -26.23 10.39 -6.42
C ILE A 436 -27.05 10.32 -5.11
N PRO A 437 -27.86 11.34 -4.78
CA PRO A 437 -27.89 12.67 -5.37
C PRO A 437 -26.58 13.42 -5.11
N HIS A 438 -26.39 14.61 -5.70
CA HIS A 438 -25.12 15.32 -5.65
C HIS A 438 -24.79 15.91 -4.26
N ILE A 439 -24.28 15.08 -3.35
CA ILE A 439 -23.89 15.47 -1.98
C ILE A 439 -22.40 15.84 -1.94
N GLY A 440 -22.01 16.73 -1.02
CA GLY A 440 -20.72 17.43 -0.97
C GLY A 440 -19.45 16.61 -0.65
N PHE A 441 -19.53 15.32 -0.33
CA PHE A 441 -18.37 14.56 0.16
C PHE A 441 -17.46 14.06 -0.98
N GLY A 442 -16.15 13.95 -0.73
CA GLY A 442 -15.19 13.31 -1.65
C GLY A 442 -14.86 14.06 -2.96
N LYS A 443 -15.34 15.31 -3.15
CA LYS A 443 -15.21 16.07 -4.42
C LYS A 443 -13.78 16.37 -4.87
N ASN A 444 -12.81 16.39 -3.94
CA ASN A 444 -11.40 16.74 -4.19
C ASN A 444 -10.42 15.59 -3.87
N SER A 445 -10.90 14.35 -3.85
CA SER A 445 -10.04 13.19 -3.70
C SER A 445 -9.41 12.78 -5.05
N ASP A 446 -8.24 12.15 -4.96
CA ASP A 446 -7.57 11.41 -6.05
C ASP A 446 -8.43 10.25 -6.57
N PHE A 447 -9.40 9.80 -5.78
CA PHE A 447 -10.29 8.69 -6.07
C PHE A 447 -11.69 9.19 -6.39
N VAL A 448 -12.28 8.67 -7.48
CA VAL A 448 -13.65 9.01 -7.86
C VAL A 448 -14.63 8.35 -6.89
N PRO A 449 -15.47 9.12 -6.17
CA PRO A 449 -16.50 8.57 -5.29
C PRO A 449 -17.58 7.85 -6.10
N LYS A 450 -18.20 6.83 -5.50
CA LYS A 450 -19.11 5.91 -6.18
C LYS A 450 -20.44 5.82 -5.45
N THR A 451 -21.55 5.77 -6.19
CA THR A 451 -22.84 5.30 -5.66
C THR A 451 -22.92 3.81 -5.92
N ARG A 452 -23.30 3.05 -4.90
CA ARG A 452 -23.49 1.60 -4.96
C ARG A 452 -24.95 1.28 -4.73
N ILE A 453 -25.52 0.52 -5.65
CA ILE A 453 -26.86 -0.05 -5.53
C ILE A 453 -26.68 -1.56 -5.58
N ASN A 454 -27.17 -2.26 -4.55
CA ASN A 454 -27.07 -3.71 -4.46
C ASN A 454 -28.44 -4.32 -4.22
N LEU A 455 -28.64 -5.49 -4.81
CA LEU A 455 -29.82 -6.32 -4.70
C LEU A 455 -29.34 -7.77 -4.62
N GLY A 456 -29.70 -8.50 -3.57
CA GLY A 456 -29.25 -9.87 -3.33
C GLY A 456 -30.40 -10.76 -2.88
N TYR A 457 -30.37 -12.01 -3.31
CA TYR A 457 -31.28 -13.05 -2.86
C TYR A 457 -30.49 -14.29 -2.47
N GLU A 458 -30.82 -14.88 -1.33
CA GLU A 458 -30.19 -16.09 -0.81
C GLU A 458 -31.24 -17.06 -0.29
N TYR A 459 -31.23 -18.26 -0.85
CA TYR A 459 -31.91 -19.43 -0.32
C TYR A 459 -30.91 -20.23 0.53
N PHE A 460 -31.26 -20.46 1.78
CA PHE A 460 -30.47 -21.24 2.72
C PHE A 460 -31.33 -22.34 3.32
N ARG A 461 -30.92 -23.59 3.20
CA ARG A 461 -31.61 -24.73 3.81
C ARG A 461 -30.65 -25.50 4.68
N ARG A 462 -31.04 -25.68 5.94
CA ARG A 462 -30.38 -26.58 6.87
C ARG A 462 -31.21 -27.86 7.00
N THR A 463 -30.62 -28.98 6.58
CA THR A 463 -31.29 -30.28 6.55
C THR A 463 -31.88 -30.61 7.92
N ASP A 464 -33.11 -31.11 7.90
CA ASP A 464 -33.90 -31.52 9.07
C ASP A 464 -34.19 -30.43 10.12
N GLN A 465 -33.98 -29.15 9.78
CA GLN A 465 -34.23 -28.02 10.70
C GLN A 465 -35.15 -26.95 10.09
N TYR A 466 -34.66 -26.15 9.14
CA TYR A 466 -35.40 -25.00 8.59
C TYR A 466 -34.84 -24.53 7.25
N THR A 467 -35.61 -23.68 6.57
CA THR A 467 -35.22 -22.94 5.37
C THR A 467 -35.32 -21.43 5.64
N LEU A 468 -34.38 -20.64 5.13
CA LEU A 468 -34.42 -19.18 5.14
C LEU A 468 -34.37 -18.66 3.71
N ASN A 469 -35.28 -17.74 3.39
CA ASN A 469 -35.23 -16.94 2.17
C ASN A 469 -34.84 -15.52 2.58
N SER A 470 -33.66 -15.08 2.16
CA SER A 470 -33.11 -13.76 2.50
C SER A 470 -33.08 -12.87 1.28
N PHE A 471 -33.68 -11.69 1.38
CA PHE A 471 -33.63 -10.63 0.38
C PHE A 471 -32.90 -9.42 0.96
N LYS A 472 -31.85 -8.96 0.28
CA LYS A 472 -31.01 -7.85 0.69
C LYS A 472 -31.06 -6.77 -0.37
N SER A 473 -31.21 -5.52 0.02
CA SER A 473 -31.05 -4.39 -0.88
C SER A 473 -30.35 -3.25 -0.17
N SER A 474 -29.46 -2.53 -0.87
CA SER A 474 -28.84 -1.35 -0.29
C SER A 474 -28.57 -0.29 -1.34
N PHE A 475 -28.63 0.96 -0.88
CA PHE A 475 -28.26 2.13 -1.63
C PHE A 475 -27.31 2.97 -0.78
N GLY A 476 -26.17 3.33 -1.35
CA GLY A 476 -25.18 4.12 -0.63
C GLY A 476 -24.02 4.62 -1.45
N TRP A 477 -23.03 5.15 -0.74
CA TRP A 477 -21.84 5.76 -1.31
C TRP A 477 -20.58 5.12 -0.77
N VAL A 478 -19.58 5.01 -1.63
CA VAL A 478 -18.22 4.58 -1.28
C VAL A 478 -17.26 5.65 -1.76
N TRP A 479 -16.38 6.13 -0.87
CA TRP A 479 -15.36 7.10 -1.23
C TRP A 479 -14.08 6.87 -0.44
N ASN A 480 -12.96 7.22 -1.07
CA ASN A 480 -11.64 7.08 -0.46
C ASN A 480 -11.10 8.47 -0.17
N SER A 481 -10.80 8.76 1.09
CA SER A 481 -10.19 10.03 1.50
C SER A 481 -8.67 10.01 1.25
N SER A 482 -8.07 8.83 1.18
CA SER A 482 -6.68 8.60 0.80
C SER A 482 -6.51 7.15 0.33
N ILE A 483 -5.31 6.79 -0.17
CA ILE A 483 -5.00 5.40 -0.53
C ILE A 483 -5.14 4.42 0.66
N THR A 484 -5.09 4.92 1.90
CA THR A 484 -5.19 4.08 3.10
C THR A 484 -6.56 4.13 3.76
N THR A 485 -7.48 4.99 3.31
CA THR A 485 -8.73 5.28 4.05
C THR A 485 -9.92 5.25 3.11
N GLU A 486 -10.85 4.33 3.39
CA GLU A 486 -12.09 4.11 2.65
C GLU A 486 -13.29 4.26 3.59
N HIS A 487 -14.34 4.86 3.05
CA HIS A 487 -15.60 5.09 3.73
C HIS A 487 -16.71 4.47 2.88
N GLN A 488 -17.64 3.78 3.52
CA GLN A 488 -18.89 3.35 2.92
C GLN A 488 -20.05 3.81 3.81
N PHE A 489 -21.02 4.50 3.23
CA PHE A 489 -22.24 4.90 3.92
C PHE A 489 -23.44 4.45 3.13
N ASN A 490 -24.25 3.56 3.71
CA ASN A 490 -25.53 3.14 3.15
C ASN A 490 -26.63 3.80 3.97
N PRO A 491 -27.22 4.93 3.52
CA PRO A 491 -28.38 5.53 4.17
C PRO A 491 -29.59 4.58 4.17
N ILE A 492 -29.73 3.73 3.15
CA ILE A 492 -30.82 2.77 3.05
C ILE A 492 -30.22 1.39 2.85
N ALA A 493 -30.41 0.53 3.83
CA ALA A 493 -30.12 -0.90 3.79
C ALA A 493 -31.36 -1.66 4.25
N LEU A 494 -31.79 -2.61 3.44
CA LEU A 494 -32.94 -3.48 3.64
C LEU A 494 -32.45 -4.91 3.73
N ASN A 495 -32.86 -5.63 4.76
CA ASN A 495 -32.60 -7.05 4.93
C ASN A 495 -33.88 -7.74 5.40
N TYR A 496 -34.47 -8.53 4.53
CA TYR A 496 -35.68 -9.29 4.80
C TYR A 496 -35.36 -10.77 4.84
N VAL A 497 -35.60 -11.43 5.97
CA VAL A 497 -35.34 -12.85 6.17
C VAL A 497 -36.65 -13.53 6.53
N LEU A 498 -37.06 -14.48 5.69
CA LEU A 498 -38.29 -15.26 5.87
C LEU A 498 -37.94 -16.74 6.13
N PRO A 499 -38.12 -17.20 7.37
CA PRO A 499 -38.09 -18.61 7.72
C PRO A 499 -39.27 -19.38 7.14
N SER A 500 -39.01 -20.60 6.68
CA SER A 500 -40.04 -21.53 6.19
C SER A 500 -39.58 -22.99 6.35
N ALA A 501 -40.49 -23.93 6.10
CA ALA A 501 -40.22 -25.38 6.14
C ALA A 501 -39.50 -25.82 7.44
N ILE A 502 -40.02 -25.35 8.57
CA ILE A 502 -39.55 -25.70 9.92
C ILE A 502 -40.02 -27.14 10.22
N THR A 503 -39.10 -28.03 10.59
CA THR A 503 -39.46 -29.43 10.86
C THR A 503 -40.16 -29.57 12.22
N PRO A 504 -41.06 -30.56 12.41
CA PRO A 504 -41.75 -30.75 13.69
C PRO A 504 -40.80 -31.00 14.87
N LEU A 505 -39.69 -31.72 14.64
CA LEU A 505 -38.66 -31.95 15.66
C LEU A 505 -37.98 -30.65 16.06
N PHE A 506 -37.70 -29.78 15.09
CA PHE A 506 -37.06 -28.50 15.36
C PHE A 506 -38.05 -27.52 15.99
N GLN A 507 -39.33 -27.54 15.61
CA GLN A 507 -40.39 -26.74 16.21
C GLN A 507 -40.51 -26.99 17.73
N LYS A 508 -40.48 -28.26 18.17
CA LYS A 508 -40.46 -28.59 19.61
C LYS A 508 -39.28 -27.94 20.36
N GLY A 509 -38.14 -27.79 19.69
CA GLY A 509 -36.97 -27.07 20.22
C GLY A 509 -37.19 -25.56 20.30
N LEU A 510 -37.91 -24.97 19.34
CA LEU A 510 -38.27 -23.55 19.35
C LEU A 510 -39.26 -23.25 20.48
N ASP A 511 -40.24 -24.12 20.70
CA ASP A 511 -41.27 -23.96 21.73
C ASP A 511 -40.70 -24.03 23.16
N THR A 512 -39.56 -24.73 23.32
CA THR A 512 -38.88 -24.91 24.62
C THR A 512 -37.76 -23.90 24.86
N ASN A 513 -37.20 -23.30 23.80
CA ASN A 513 -36.06 -22.38 23.90
C ASN A 513 -36.31 -21.07 23.15
N ILE A 514 -36.66 -20.03 23.90
CA ILE A 514 -36.94 -18.68 23.37
C ILE A 514 -35.76 -18.07 22.60
N THR A 515 -34.52 -18.38 22.98
CA THR A 515 -33.33 -17.90 22.28
C THR A 515 -33.22 -18.52 20.89
N LEU A 516 -33.54 -19.82 20.79
CA LEU A 516 -33.58 -20.52 19.51
C LEU A 516 -34.73 -20.01 18.63
N ALA A 517 -35.91 -19.80 19.21
CA ALA A 517 -37.06 -19.20 18.51
C ALA A 517 -36.70 -17.86 17.87
N ARG A 518 -36.12 -16.94 18.65
CA ARG A 518 -35.70 -15.61 18.18
C ARG A 518 -34.66 -15.64 17.06
N SER A 519 -33.83 -16.70 17.00
CA SER A 519 -32.81 -16.84 15.96
C SER A 519 -33.39 -17.14 14.56
N ILE A 520 -34.63 -17.61 14.50
CA ILE A 520 -35.32 -18.05 13.27
C ILE A 520 -36.68 -17.34 13.16
N GLU A 521 -36.76 -16.13 13.69
CA GLU A 521 -37.92 -15.26 13.50
C GLU A 521 -37.88 -14.60 12.11
N LYS A 522 -39.07 -14.24 11.61
CA LYS A 522 -39.19 -13.39 10.43
C LYS A 522 -38.63 -12.01 10.76
N GLN A 523 -37.65 -11.56 9.98
CA GLN A 523 -36.98 -10.28 10.20
C GLN A 523 -37.16 -9.37 8.98
N PHE A 524 -37.56 -8.13 9.21
CA PHE A 524 -37.51 -7.07 8.21
C PHE A 524 -36.72 -5.90 8.81
N ILE A 525 -35.44 -5.83 8.47
CA ILE A 525 -34.51 -4.85 9.00
C ILE A 525 -34.33 -3.75 7.95
N ILE A 526 -34.68 -2.54 8.31
CA ILE A 526 -34.37 -1.33 7.56
C ILE A 526 -33.49 -0.43 8.41
N GLY A 527 -32.43 0.07 7.80
CA GLY A 527 -31.44 0.82 8.53
C GLY A 527 -30.49 1.62 7.67
N SER A 528 -29.63 2.35 8.38
CA SER A 528 -28.41 2.91 7.81
C SER A 528 -27.22 2.24 8.44
N ASN A 529 -26.17 2.04 7.65
CA ASN A 529 -24.88 1.60 8.18
C ASN A 529 -23.73 2.40 7.58
N TYR A 530 -22.67 2.52 8.38
CA TYR A 530 -21.44 3.20 8.00
C TYR A 530 -20.25 2.29 8.30
N ASN A 531 -19.40 2.09 7.31
CA ASN A 531 -18.15 1.36 7.43
C ASN A 531 -16.97 2.29 7.19
N PHE A 532 -16.00 2.25 8.10
CA PHE A 532 -14.72 2.94 7.99
C PHE A 532 -13.60 1.92 7.97
N ASN A 533 -12.79 1.96 6.91
CA ASN A 533 -11.69 1.04 6.69
C ASN A 533 -10.38 1.83 6.56
N TYR A 534 -9.42 1.52 7.42
CA TYR A 534 -8.06 2.06 7.40
C TYR A 534 -7.05 0.94 7.21
N ASN A 535 -6.28 0.99 6.12
CA ASN A 535 -5.23 0.03 5.81
C ASN A 535 -3.92 0.73 5.47
N SER A 536 -2.95 0.72 6.39
CA SER A 536 -1.66 1.36 6.16
C SER A 536 -0.76 0.60 5.17
N GLN A 537 -1.05 -0.66 4.87
CA GLN A 537 -0.28 -1.48 3.91
C GLN A 537 -0.55 -1.06 2.45
N ALA A 538 -1.70 -0.44 2.18
CA ALA A 538 -2.06 0.04 0.85
C ALA A 538 -1.11 1.14 0.35
N LYS A 539 -0.42 1.82 1.27
CA LYS A 539 0.72 2.66 0.93
C LYS A 539 1.97 1.76 0.94
N PRO A 540 2.57 1.43 -0.21
CA PRO A 540 3.80 0.63 -0.25
C PRO A 540 4.86 1.29 0.63
N ASN A 541 5.14 0.69 1.79
CA ASN A 541 5.67 1.42 2.93
C ASN A 541 7.19 1.27 3.08
N ARG A 542 7.84 2.38 3.44
CA ARG A 542 9.18 2.46 4.04
C ARG A 542 9.14 2.30 5.58
N LYS A 543 7.97 2.14 6.21
CA LYS A 543 7.84 1.99 7.67
C LYS A 543 7.81 0.52 8.10
N ARG A 544 8.44 0.21 9.24
CA ARG A 544 8.57 -1.14 9.81
C ARG A 544 7.25 -1.74 10.31
N ASN A 545 6.31 -0.90 10.75
CA ASN A 545 5.03 -1.33 11.33
C ASN A 545 3.87 -0.88 10.43
N ASN A 546 2.87 -1.76 10.26
CA ASN A 546 1.65 -1.49 9.52
C ASN A 546 0.42 -1.79 10.41
N TYR A 547 -0.65 -1.04 10.21
CA TYR A 547 -1.90 -1.11 10.97
C TYR A 547 -3.08 -1.32 10.03
N TYR A 548 -4.05 -2.12 10.49
CA TYR A 548 -5.33 -2.34 9.85
C TYR A 548 -6.44 -2.08 10.88
N PHE A 549 -7.44 -1.31 10.50
CA PHE A 549 -8.62 -1.04 11.31
C PHE A 549 -9.86 -1.06 10.43
N ASN A 550 -10.89 -1.80 10.84
CA ASN A 550 -12.20 -1.81 10.21
C ASN A 550 -13.25 -1.62 11.31
N GLY A 551 -14.03 -0.53 11.21
CA GLY A 551 -15.11 -0.21 12.12
C GLY A 551 -16.43 -0.13 11.36
N ASN A 552 -17.47 -0.76 11.90
CA ASN A 552 -18.83 -0.69 11.37
C ASN A 552 -19.76 -0.11 12.44
N ALA A 553 -20.57 0.87 12.06
CA ALA A 553 -21.66 1.40 12.86
C ALA A 553 -22.98 1.11 12.14
N ASP A 554 -23.87 0.37 12.80
CA ASP A 554 -25.18 0.02 12.30
C ASP A 554 -26.25 0.75 13.12
N LEU A 555 -27.08 1.54 12.44
CA LEU A 555 -28.17 2.31 13.01
C LEU A 555 -29.54 1.75 12.61
N SER A 556 -29.59 0.48 12.21
CA SER A 556 -30.82 -0.22 11.87
C SER A 556 -31.86 -0.14 12.99
N GLY A 557 -33.13 0.06 12.62
CA GLY A 557 -34.23 0.27 13.56
C GLY A 557 -34.35 1.70 14.11
N ASN A 558 -33.27 2.46 14.27
CA ASN A 558 -33.33 3.82 14.84
C ASN A 558 -34.03 4.83 13.92
N ILE A 559 -33.76 4.76 12.61
CA ILE A 559 -34.36 5.69 11.63
C ILE A 559 -35.84 5.37 11.43
N LEU A 560 -36.22 4.09 11.38
CA LEU A 560 -37.62 3.69 11.32
C LEU A 560 -38.34 4.07 12.61
N GLY A 561 -37.71 3.87 13.77
CA GLY A 561 -38.22 4.31 15.06
C GLY A 561 -38.47 5.82 15.10
N LEU A 562 -37.48 6.63 14.68
CA LEU A 562 -37.61 8.09 14.59
C LEU A 562 -38.73 8.52 13.62
N LEU A 563 -38.82 7.91 12.44
CA LEU A 563 -39.85 8.24 11.44
C LEU A 563 -41.25 7.80 11.86
N THR A 564 -41.37 6.71 12.62
CA THR A 564 -42.66 6.17 13.09
C THR A 564 -43.11 6.75 14.44
N GLY A 565 -42.25 7.53 15.09
CA GLY A 565 -42.48 8.09 16.43
C GLY A 565 -42.42 7.03 17.53
N ALA A 566 -41.62 5.99 17.34
CA ALA A 566 -41.41 4.95 18.34
C ALA A 566 -40.72 5.55 19.56
N ASP A 567 -41.30 5.33 20.73
CA ASP A 567 -40.80 5.83 22.00
C ASP A 567 -40.88 4.71 23.03
N VAL A 568 -39.73 4.05 23.23
CA VAL A 568 -39.59 2.92 24.16
C VAL A 568 -39.81 3.40 25.61
N LEU A 569 -39.41 4.63 25.94
CA LEU A 569 -39.53 5.17 27.30
C LEU A 569 -40.98 5.48 27.66
N ASN A 570 -41.79 5.92 26.69
CA ASN A 570 -43.22 6.18 26.87
C ASN A 570 -44.12 5.00 26.43
N GLY A 571 -43.57 3.80 26.26
CA GLY A 571 -44.32 2.58 25.95
C GLY A 571 -44.96 2.55 24.55
N LYS A 572 -44.56 3.45 23.64
CA LYS A 572 -44.99 3.48 22.23
C LYS A 572 -44.00 2.72 21.35
N GLU A 573 -43.77 1.46 21.68
CA GLU A 573 -42.97 0.58 20.83
C GLU A 573 -43.73 0.31 19.52
N LYS A 574 -43.14 0.69 18.39
CA LYS A 574 -43.64 0.31 17.06
C LYS A 574 -42.68 -0.70 16.45
N LYS A 575 -43.16 -1.93 16.27
CA LYS A 575 -42.43 -3.06 15.71
C LYS A 575 -42.23 -2.93 14.22
#